data_AF-A0A958QYG9-F1
#
_entry.id   AF-A0A958QYG9-F1
#
_cell.length_a   1.000
_cell.length_b   1.000
_cell.length_c   1.000
_cell.angle_alpha   90.00
_cell.angle_beta   90.00
_cell.angle_gamma   90.00
#
_symmetry.space_group_name_H-M   'P 1'
#
loop_
_entity.id
_entity.type
_entity.pdbx_description
1 polymer ?
#
loop_
_entity_poly.entity_id
_entity_poly.type
_entity_poly.pdbx_seq_one_letter_code
_entity_poly.pdbx_strand_id
1 'polypeptide(L)'
;MRKGRTFGILQVALSVLFLLFAFNNCGEYDLPKEEEGDLESETPSEISEVVNPVYQQGLSGAVTYITDFGRVTGWVMDGQAPTAVVTAEFFINGPKDGGGIPIGTSLANSYGGGARNGHFFYFEIPAQYRSQGPIELYVYGVYQGRQVTLESGRTIIAYAPQEAGRAYYESTVRPLLIGRCTGCHTVEYMSQYYSLASPTPDKGGTKTSNDLINKASGRGHGGGNRCGGGINSSPCLEFQTWWDLEFLNQ
;
A
#
# COMPACT_ATOMS: atom_id res chain seq x y z
N MET A 1 -71.93 -13.84 32.15
CA MET A 1 -71.44 -12.90 33.18
C MET A 1 -70.15 -12.26 32.66
N ARG A 2 -70.14 -10.93 32.56
CA ARG A 2 -68.99 -10.08 32.16
C ARG A 2 -67.96 -10.00 33.29
N LYS A 3 -66.67 -9.92 32.93
CA LYS A 3 -65.52 -9.25 33.60
C LYS A 3 -64.32 -9.53 32.67
N GLY A 4 -63.68 -8.60 31.96
CA GLY A 4 -63.46 -7.17 32.18
C GLY A 4 -62.21 -6.99 33.04
N ARG A 5 -61.03 -6.79 32.43
CA ARG A 5 -59.84 -6.17 33.04
C ARG A 5 -58.81 -5.78 31.94
N THR A 6 -58.83 -4.54 31.47
CA THR A 6 -58.06 -3.34 31.87
C THR A 6 -56.58 -3.34 31.47
N PHE A 7 -56.28 -2.33 30.64
CA PHE A 7 -54.98 -1.83 30.21
C PHE A 7 -53.97 -1.59 31.34
N GLY A 8 -52.69 -1.79 31.02
CA GLY A 8 -51.54 -1.23 31.71
C GLY A 8 -50.48 -0.78 30.70
N ILE A 9 -50.69 0.40 30.10
CA ILE A 9 -49.65 1.18 29.41
C ILE A 9 -49.02 2.06 30.50
N LEU A 10 -47.77 1.80 30.89
CA LEU A 10 -46.92 2.81 31.55
C LEU A 10 -45.44 2.36 31.55
N GLN A 11 -44.54 3.34 31.48
CA GLN A 11 -43.06 3.26 31.46
C GLN A 11 -42.38 2.96 30.12
N VAL A 12 -42.63 3.84 29.15
CA VAL A 12 -41.56 4.36 28.28
C VAL A 12 -41.07 5.66 28.93
N ALA A 13 -39.76 5.77 29.19
CA ALA A 13 -38.94 6.99 29.33
C ALA A 13 -37.93 6.93 30.50
N LEU A 14 -36.87 6.11 30.40
CA LEU A 14 -35.59 6.42 31.07
C LEU A 14 -34.40 5.57 30.56
N SER A 15 -34.10 5.56 29.26
CA SER A 15 -32.84 4.92 28.78
C SER A 15 -32.25 5.49 27.47
N VAL A 16 -32.65 6.69 27.04
CA VAL A 16 -32.16 7.32 25.79
C VAL A 16 -31.26 8.54 26.08
N LEU A 17 -30.48 8.48 27.17
CA LEU A 17 -29.53 9.54 27.52
C LEU A 17 -28.17 8.99 28.01
N PHE A 18 -27.69 7.92 27.37
CA PHE A 18 -26.35 7.35 27.62
C PHE A 18 -25.67 6.83 26.35
N LEU A 19 -25.92 7.47 25.21
CA LEU A 19 -25.42 7.02 23.90
C LEU A 19 -24.91 8.18 23.01
N LEU A 20 -24.37 9.24 23.63
CA LEU A 20 -23.82 10.40 22.93
C LEU A 20 -22.41 10.83 23.38
N PHE A 21 -21.65 9.99 24.09
CA PHE A 21 -20.28 10.32 24.55
C PHE A 21 -19.17 9.42 23.98
N ALA A 22 -19.39 8.70 22.88
CA ALA A 22 -18.42 7.75 22.33
C ALA A 22 -17.85 8.10 20.94
N PHE A 23 -17.97 9.37 20.50
CA PHE A 23 -17.36 9.82 19.25
C PHE A 23 -16.50 11.06 19.53
N ASN A 24 -15.28 11.06 19.01
CA ASN A 24 -14.22 12.08 19.14
C ASN A 24 -13.22 11.88 20.29
N ASN A 25 -12.55 10.73 20.32
CA ASN A 25 -11.26 10.64 21.00
C ASN A 25 -10.18 10.04 20.07
N CYS A 26 -10.10 10.59 18.84
CA CYS A 26 -8.79 10.76 18.23
C CYS A 26 -8.27 12.06 18.82
N GLY A 27 -7.60 11.98 19.97
CA GLY A 27 -7.39 13.10 20.88
C GLY A 27 -6.84 14.34 20.19
N GLU A 28 -7.49 15.47 20.44
CA GLU A 28 -6.82 16.76 20.42
C GLU A 28 -5.84 16.74 21.60
N TYR A 29 -4.56 16.45 21.30
CA TYR A 29 -3.51 16.50 22.29
C TYR A 29 -3.16 17.97 22.57
N ASP A 30 -3.31 18.39 23.82
CA ASP A 30 -2.53 19.50 24.37
C ASP A 30 -1.05 19.10 24.26
N LEU A 31 -0.38 19.68 23.28
CA LEU A 31 1.03 19.45 23.01
C LEU A 31 1.84 19.79 24.28
N PRO A 32 2.61 18.86 24.86
CA PRO A 32 3.76 19.28 25.64
C PRO A 32 4.61 20.18 24.72
N LYS A 33 5.17 21.28 25.26
CA LYS A 33 6.17 22.07 24.53
C LYS A 33 7.36 21.16 24.25
N GLU A 34 7.34 20.53 23.08
CA GLU A 34 8.43 19.72 22.57
C GLU A 34 9.60 20.66 22.26
N GLU A 35 10.76 20.37 22.85
CA GLU A 35 12.03 20.74 22.26
C GLU A 35 12.01 20.22 20.81
N GLU A 36 12.36 21.10 19.87
CA GLU A 36 12.45 20.81 18.44
C GLU A 36 13.48 19.69 18.20
N GLY A 37 13.01 18.44 18.32
CA GLY A 37 13.70 17.26 17.83
C GLY A 37 13.09 16.91 16.48
N ASP A 38 13.92 16.95 15.44
CA ASP A 38 13.54 16.68 14.04
C ASP A 38 12.77 15.35 13.91
N LEU A 39 11.44 15.44 13.85
CA LEU A 39 10.56 14.32 13.55
C LEU A 39 10.63 14.08 12.04
N GLU A 40 11.55 13.20 11.65
CA GLU A 40 11.63 12.68 10.29
C GLU A 40 10.29 12.01 9.94
N SER A 41 9.55 12.66 9.03
CA SER A 41 8.39 12.07 8.37
C SER A 41 8.86 10.84 7.60
N GLU A 42 8.69 9.64 8.17
CA GLU A 42 8.97 8.37 7.50
C GLU A 42 8.04 8.22 6.28
N THR A 43 8.51 8.66 5.12
CA THR A 43 7.92 8.33 3.83
C THR A 43 8.03 6.81 3.63
N PRO A 44 6.98 6.12 3.15
CA PRO A 44 6.97 4.67 3.02
C PRO A 44 8.18 4.19 2.23
N SER A 45 9.12 3.45 2.85
CA SER A 45 10.45 3.08 2.32
C SER A 45 10.62 3.21 0.80
N GLU A 46 10.82 4.44 0.33
CA GLU A 46 10.89 4.74 -1.09
C GLU A 46 12.32 4.47 -1.54
N ILE A 47 12.52 3.49 -2.43
CA ILE A 47 13.78 3.41 -3.19
C ILE A 47 13.71 4.49 -4.27
N SER A 48 13.82 5.76 -3.85
CA SER A 48 13.98 6.91 -4.74
C SER A 48 15.45 7.03 -5.11
N GLU A 49 15.94 6.14 -5.96
CA GLU A 49 17.18 6.46 -6.68
C GLU A 49 16.90 7.61 -7.64
N VAL A 50 17.75 8.63 -7.63
CA VAL A 50 17.72 9.70 -8.62
C VAL A 50 18.12 9.10 -9.97
N VAL A 51 17.15 8.56 -10.70
CA VAL A 51 17.37 8.00 -12.03
C VAL A 51 17.49 9.16 -13.01
N ASN A 52 18.70 9.36 -13.53
CA ASN A 52 18.92 10.31 -14.61
C ASN A 52 18.14 9.85 -15.86
N PRO A 53 17.41 10.74 -16.54
CA PRO A 53 16.70 10.38 -17.76
C PRO A 53 17.66 9.84 -18.81
N VAL A 54 17.28 8.73 -19.44
CA VAL A 54 18.00 8.19 -20.59
C VAL A 54 17.49 8.88 -21.84
N TYR A 55 18.38 9.25 -22.76
CA TYR A 55 18.01 9.81 -24.07
C TYR A 55 18.58 8.94 -25.19
N GLN A 56 17.71 8.37 -26.02
CA GLN A 56 18.10 7.52 -27.15
C GLN A 56 17.13 7.72 -28.30
N GLN A 57 17.67 8.02 -29.50
CA GLN A 57 16.88 8.15 -30.73
C GLN A 57 15.71 9.16 -30.64
N GLY A 58 15.83 10.22 -29.84
CA GLY A 58 14.77 11.20 -29.63
C GLY A 58 13.74 10.82 -28.56
N LEU A 59 13.79 9.59 -28.05
CA LEU A 59 13.01 9.18 -26.89
C LEU A 59 13.77 9.51 -25.60
N SER A 60 13.02 9.89 -24.57
CA SER A 60 13.54 10.04 -23.22
C SER A 60 12.58 9.50 -22.18
N GLY A 61 13.12 8.99 -21.08
CA GLY A 61 12.30 8.48 -19.99
C GLY A 61 13.12 7.96 -18.82
N ALA A 62 12.40 7.52 -17.80
CA ALA A 62 12.96 6.81 -16.65
C ALA A 62 11.86 6.00 -15.95
N VAL A 63 12.24 4.85 -15.38
CA VAL A 63 11.49 4.28 -14.25
C VAL A 63 11.77 5.16 -13.04
N THR A 64 10.71 5.68 -12.43
CA THR A 64 10.81 6.61 -11.29
C THR A 64 10.69 5.87 -9.97
N TYR A 65 9.79 4.89 -9.91
CA TYR A 65 9.50 4.19 -8.66
C TYR A 65 9.00 2.77 -8.92
N ILE A 66 9.39 1.87 -8.01
CA ILE A 66 8.92 0.49 -7.96
C ILE A 66 8.51 0.23 -6.51
N THR A 67 7.24 -0.09 -6.28
CA THR A 67 6.78 -0.51 -4.94
C THR A 67 7.23 -1.93 -4.64
N ASP A 68 7.29 -2.26 -3.36
CA ASP A 68 7.48 -3.65 -2.88
C ASP A 68 6.33 -4.58 -3.29
N PHE A 69 5.25 -4.04 -3.86
CA PHE A 69 4.09 -4.80 -4.31
C PHE A 69 4.02 -4.94 -5.84
N GLY A 70 5.09 -4.54 -6.53
CA GLY A 70 5.25 -4.70 -7.97
C GLY A 70 4.55 -3.63 -8.81
N ARG A 71 4.25 -2.47 -8.25
CA ARG A 71 3.80 -1.32 -9.05
C ARG A 71 5.01 -0.56 -9.56
N VAL A 72 5.17 -0.52 -10.87
CA VAL A 72 6.20 0.24 -11.57
C VAL A 72 5.59 1.53 -12.11
N THR A 73 6.19 2.66 -11.79
CA THR A 73 5.80 3.95 -12.35
C THR A 73 7.01 4.63 -12.96
N GLY A 74 6.74 5.42 -14.00
CA GLY A 74 7.77 6.17 -14.68
C GLY A 74 7.15 7.07 -15.72
N TRP A 75 8.00 7.58 -16.60
CA TRP A 75 7.58 8.38 -17.73
C TRP A 75 8.43 8.06 -18.95
N VAL A 76 7.84 8.23 -20.12
CA VAL A 76 8.56 8.18 -21.39
C VAL A 76 7.86 9.06 -22.41
N MET A 77 8.66 9.82 -23.16
CA MET A 77 8.20 10.76 -24.18
C MET A 77 9.08 10.73 -25.42
N ASP A 78 8.57 11.25 -26.52
CA ASP A 78 9.33 11.55 -27.73
C ASP A 78 9.55 13.05 -27.83
N GLY A 79 10.82 13.48 -27.76
CA GLY A 79 11.19 14.89 -27.88
C GLY A 79 10.87 15.49 -29.26
N GLN A 80 10.70 14.66 -30.28
CA GLN A 80 10.31 15.11 -31.63
C GLN A 80 8.79 15.11 -31.84
N ALA A 81 8.05 14.42 -30.98
CA ALA A 81 6.59 14.35 -31.00
C ALA A 81 6.03 14.43 -29.57
N PRO A 82 6.08 15.61 -28.92
CA PRO A 82 5.76 15.76 -27.49
C PRO A 82 4.28 15.53 -27.15
N THR A 83 3.41 15.31 -28.14
CA THR A 83 2.01 14.92 -27.91
C THR A 83 1.77 13.43 -28.18
N ALA A 84 2.79 12.69 -28.60
CA ALA A 84 2.68 11.28 -28.89
C ALA A 84 2.59 10.45 -27.61
N VAL A 85 1.78 9.40 -27.67
CA VAL A 85 1.72 8.37 -26.63
C VAL A 85 2.79 7.33 -26.93
N VAL A 86 3.75 7.19 -26.02
CA VAL A 86 4.81 6.18 -26.09
C VAL A 86 4.37 4.94 -25.31
N THR A 87 4.75 3.74 -25.76
CA THR A 87 4.44 2.49 -25.03
C THR A 87 5.63 2.11 -24.17
N ALA A 88 5.41 1.83 -22.88
CA ALA A 88 6.37 1.15 -22.03
C ALA A 88 6.16 -0.36 -22.14
N GLU A 89 7.21 -1.12 -22.41
CA GLU A 89 7.22 -2.58 -22.47
C GLU A 89 8.05 -3.15 -21.32
N PHE A 90 7.54 -4.19 -20.68
CA PHE A 90 8.11 -4.75 -19.45
C PHE A 90 8.53 -6.20 -19.66
N PHE A 91 9.75 -6.51 -19.24
CA PHE A 91 10.34 -7.84 -19.31
C PHE A 91 10.96 -8.23 -17.96
N ILE A 92 11.02 -9.52 -17.68
CA ILE A 92 11.74 -10.06 -16.51
C ILE A 92 12.79 -11.08 -16.90
N ASN A 93 13.81 -11.21 -16.06
CA ASN A 93 14.85 -12.25 -16.11
C ASN A 93 15.58 -12.31 -17.46
N GLY A 94 15.77 -11.13 -18.07
CA GLY A 94 16.55 -10.94 -19.28
C GLY A 94 16.10 -9.71 -20.08
N PRO A 95 16.98 -9.13 -20.91
CA PRO A 95 16.60 -8.03 -21.78
C PRO A 95 15.72 -8.52 -22.94
N LYS A 96 14.98 -7.60 -23.57
CA LYS A 96 14.03 -7.88 -24.67
C LYS A 96 14.65 -8.72 -25.79
N ASP A 97 15.85 -8.37 -26.24
CA ASP A 97 16.55 -9.07 -27.33
C ASP A 97 17.51 -10.17 -26.84
N GLY A 98 17.57 -10.42 -25.53
CA GLY A 98 18.44 -11.43 -24.91
C GLY A 98 17.68 -12.56 -24.21
N GLY A 99 16.41 -12.78 -24.56
CA GLY A 99 15.61 -13.89 -24.03
C GLY A 99 14.76 -13.54 -22.79
N GLY A 100 14.57 -12.26 -22.49
CA GLY A 100 13.67 -11.82 -21.41
C GLY A 100 12.22 -12.28 -21.62
N ILE A 101 11.53 -12.52 -20.51
CA ILE A 101 10.12 -12.94 -20.52
C ILE A 101 9.24 -11.68 -20.59
N PRO A 102 8.42 -11.48 -21.63
CA PRO A 102 7.51 -10.34 -21.69
C PRO A 102 6.40 -10.49 -20.64
N ILE A 103 6.22 -9.47 -19.79
CA ILE A 103 5.21 -9.49 -18.73
C ILE A 103 4.07 -8.49 -18.96
N GLY A 104 4.21 -7.58 -19.92
CA GLY A 104 3.12 -6.70 -20.35
C GLY A 104 3.60 -5.37 -20.93
N THR A 105 2.64 -4.49 -21.17
CA THR A 105 2.88 -3.13 -21.68
C THR A 105 1.99 -2.11 -20.94
N SER A 106 2.37 -0.84 -21.00
CA SER A 106 1.58 0.28 -20.48
C SER A 106 1.73 1.50 -21.38
N LEU A 107 0.66 2.26 -21.56
CA LEU A 107 0.70 3.51 -22.31
C LEU A 107 1.18 4.64 -21.41
N ALA A 108 2.15 5.40 -21.90
CA ALA A 108 2.60 6.64 -21.29
C ALA A 108 1.65 7.78 -21.69
N ASN A 109 0.43 7.78 -21.14
CA ASN A 109 -0.62 8.77 -21.40
C ASN A 109 -1.27 9.31 -20.12
N SER A 110 -0.72 8.98 -18.95
CA SER A 110 -1.26 9.43 -17.68
C SER A 110 -0.88 10.89 -17.42
N TYR A 111 -1.84 11.65 -16.89
CA TYR A 111 -1.66 13.05 -16.54
C TYR A 111 -0.70 13.16 -15.33
N GLY A 112 0.13 14.20 -15.33
CA GLY A 112 1.07 14.48 -14.26
C GLY A 112 1.46 15.96 -14.21
N GLY A 113 2.28 16.34 -13.23
CA GLY A 113 2.77 17.72 -13.10
C GLY A 113 3.87 18.08 -14.10
N GLY A 114 3.91 19.34 -14.53
CA GLY A 114 5.05 19.94 -15.23
C GLY A 114 5.24 19.50 -16.68
N ALA A 115 6.48 19.60 -17.17
CA ALA A 115 6.86 19.35 -18.57
C ALA A 115 6.67 17.89 -19.04
N ARG A 116 6.33 16.98 -18.12
CA ARG A 116 6.10 15.54 -18.37
C ARG A 116 4.62 15.17 -18.37
N ASN A 117 3.74 16.17 -18.32
CA ASN A 117 2.31 15.95 -18.29
C ASN A 117 1.85 15.14 -19.52
N GLY A 118 1.09 14.07 -19.29
CA GLY A 118 0.62 13.18 -20.35
C GLY A 118 1.63 12.12 -20.79
N HIS A 119 2.77 11.97 -20.10
CA HIS A 119 3.82 11.01 -20.43
C HIS A 119 4.12 10.00 -19.32
N PHE A 120 3.29 9.96 -18.27
CA PHE A 120 3.46 9.00 -17.19
C PHE A 120 2.83 7.66 -17.56
N PHE A 121 3.48 6.58 -17.12
CA PHE A 121 2.93 5.24 -17.17
C PHE A 121 2.86 4.65 -15.76
N TYR A 122 1.93 3.71 -15.62
CA TYR A 122 1.76 2.85 -14.46
C TYR A 122 1.62 1.41 -14.95
N PHE A 123 2.30 0.48 -14.31
CA PHE A 123 2.24 -0.93 -14.63
C PHE A 123 2.28 -1.74 -13.34
N GLU A 124 1.35 -2.69 -13.19
CA GLU A 124 1.39 -3.69 -12.12
C GLU A 124 2.00 -4.97 -12.66
N ILE A 125 3.07 -5.43 -12.01
CA ILE A 125 3.66 -6.74 -12.29
C ILE A 125 2.59 -7.81 -12.06
N PRO A 126 2.31 -8.67 -13.05
CA PRO A 126 1.29 -9.69 -12.91
C PRO A 126 1.50 -10.57 -11.67
N ALA A 127 0.41 -10.95 -11.00
CA ALA A 127 0.46 -11.68 -9.74
C ALA A 127 1.29 -12.98 -9.84
N GLN A 128 1.29 -13.65 -10.99
CA GLN A 128 2.08 -14.86 -11.23
C GLN A 128 3.59 -14.65 -11.30
N TYR A 129 4.10 -13.43 -11.23
CA TYR A 129 5.54 -13.12 -11.14
C TYR A 129 5.92 -12.46 -9.81
N ARG A 130 4.91 -12.18 -8.97
CA ARG A 130 5.10 -11.67 -7.61
C ARG A 130 5.20 -12.85 -6.65
N SER A 131 5.86 -12.65 -5.51
CA SER A 131 5.99 -13.66 -4.45
C SER A 131 6.76 -14.92 -4.86
N GLN A 132 7.56 -14.87 -5.92
CA GLN A 132 8.40 -15.99 -6.39
C GLN A 132 9.89 -15.81 -6.06
N GLY A 133 10.20 -14.82 -5.22
CA GLY A 133 11.57 -14.40 -4.94
C GLY A 133 12.03 -13.24 -5.84
N PRO A 134 13.35 -13.00 -5.91
CA PRO A 134 13.92 -11.91 -6.70
C PRO A 134 13.72 -12.10 -8.21
N ILE A 135 13.35 -11.02 -8.91
CA ILE A 135 13.27 -10.95 -10.37
C ILE A 135 14.11 -9.78 -10.90
N GLU A 136 14.70 -9.92 -12.08
CA GLU A 136 15.39 -8.81 -12.76
C GLU A 136 14.43 -8.10 -13.70
N LEU A 137 14.10 -6.83 -13.41
CA LEU A 137 13.17 -6.04 -14.21
C LEU A 137 13.89 -5.27 -15.32
N TYR A 138 13.32 -5.33 -16.53
CA TYR A 138 13.74 -4.54 -17.69
C TYR A 138 12.55 -3.76 -18.25
N VAL A 139 12.76 -2.49 -18.56
CA VAL A 139 11.69 -1.61 -19.09
C VAL A 139 12.20 -0.85 -20.29
N TYR A 140 11.41 -0.83 -21.36
CA TYR A 140 11.72 -0.15 -22.62
C TYR A 140 10.61 0.79 -23.03
N GLY A 141 10.98 2.00 -23.45
CA GLY A 141 10.08 2.92 -24.14
C GLY A 141 10.12 2.69 -25.63
N VAL A 142 8.98 2.46 -26.28
CA VAL A 142 8.88 2.11 -27.71
C VAL A 142 7.89 3.04 -28.42
N TYR A 143 8.34 3.63 -29.52
CA TYR A 143 7.50 4.46 -30.39
C TYR A 143 8.01 4.43 -31.83
N GLN A 144 7.12 4.07 -32.77
CA GLN A 144 7.41 4.03 -34.22
C GLN A 144 8.72 3.27 -34.57
N GLY A 145 8.96 2.13 -33.92
CA GLY A 145 10.15 1.31 -34.16
C GLY A 145 11.45 1.81 -33.49
N ARG A 146 11.42 2.98 -32.85
CA ARG A 146 12.50 3.45 -31.98
C ARG A 146 12.32 2.92 -30.56
N GLN A 147 13.43 2.79 -29.84
CA GLN A 147 13.46 2.29 -28.47
C GLN A 147 14.41 3.09 -27.59
N VAL A 148 14.06 3.23 -26.31
CA VAL A 148 14.93 3.69 -25.23
C VAL A 148 14.86 2.71 -24.06
N THR A 149 16.01 2.35 -23.48
CA THR A 149 16.06 1.55 -22.24
C THR A 149 15.76 2.45 -21.05
N LEU A 150 14.69 2.16 -20.31
CA LEU A 150 14.28 2.90 -19.10
C LEU A 150 14.78 2.24 -17.82
N GLU A 151 14.95 0.91 -17.84
CA GLU A 151 15.49 0.09 -16.76
C GLU A 151 16.18 -1.15 -17.35
N SER A 152 17.34 -1.53 -16.81
CA SER A 152 18.27 -2.50 -17.40
C SER A 152 18.65 -3.63 -16.45
N GLY A 153 17.67 -4.28 -15.81
CA GLY A 153 17.89 -5.48 -15.00
C GLY A 153 17.95 -5.22 -13.50
N ARG A 154 17.21 -4.24 -12.98
CA ARG A 154 17.11 -4.02 -11.53
C ARG A 154 16.51 -5.25 -10.86
N THR A 155 17.24 -5.85 -9.92
CA THR A 155 16.71 -6.91 -9.07
C THR A 155 15.69 -6.33 -8.10
N ILE A 156 14.48 -6.88 -8.11
CA ILE A 156 13.39 -6.49 -7.21
C ILE A 156 12.73 -7.73 -6.61
N ILE A 157 12.12 -7.57 -5.44
CA ILE A 157 11.17 -8.53 -4.89
C ILE A 157 9.82 -7.81 -4.86
N ALA A 158 8.81 -8.42 -5.45
CA ALA A 158 7.46 -7.87 -5.50
C ALA A 158 6.49 -8.85 -4.83
N TYR A 159 5.75 -8.39 -3.82
CA TYR A 159 4.79 -9.20 -3.08
C TYR A 159 3.38 -9.05 -3.65
N ALA A 160 2.65 -10.16 -3.72
CA ALA A 160 1.23 -10.17 -4.01
C ALA A 160 0.43 -10.55 -2.75
N PRO A 161 -0.78 -9.97 -2.58
CA PRO A 161 -1.76 -10.46 -1.62
C PRO A 161 -1.96 -11.97 -1.73
N GLN A 162 -1.92 -12.67 -0.61
CA GLN A 162 -2.21 -14.10 -0.54
C GLN A 162 -3.69 -14.33 -0.23
N GLU A 163 -4.31 -15.30 -0.90
CA GLU A 163 -5.74 -15.60 -0.68
C GLU A 163 -6.01 -15.99 0.79
N ALA A 164 -5.13 -16.77 1.40
CA ALA A 164 -5.23 -17.14 2.81
C ALA A 164 -5.11 -15.92 3.75
N GLY A 165 -4.20 -15.00 3.43
CA GLY A 165 -4.03 -13.74 4.17
C GLY A 165 -5.25 -12.84 4.06
N ARG A 166 -5.79 -12.66 2.84
CA ARG A 166 -7.04 -11.93 2.60
C ARG A 166 -8.21 -12.52 3.35
N ALA A 167 -8.42 -13.83 3.24
CA ALA A 167 -9.53 -14.50 3.91
C ALA A 167 -9.47 -14.29 5.43
N TYR A 168 -8.29 -14.45 6.03
CA TYR A 168 -8.07 -14.22 7.45
C TYR A 168 -8.23 -12.74 7.84
N TYR A 169 -7.79 -11.82 6.98
CA TYR A 169 -7.98 -10.39 7.21
C TYR A 169 -9.48 -10.07 7.30
N GLU A 170 -10.27 -10.48 6.31
CA GLU A 170 -11.69 -10.17 6.26
C GLU A 170 -12.48 -10.79 7.42
N SER A 171 -12.17 -12.05 7.78
CA SER A 171 -12.90 -12.74 8.84
C SER A 171 -12.48 -12.31 10.25
N THR A 172 -11.21 -11.96 10.44
CA THR A 172 -10.62 -11.84 11.78
C THR A 172 -10.02 -10.45 12.05
N VAL A 173 -9.12 -9.98 11.19
CA VAL A 173 -8.41 -8.70 11.42
C VAL A 173 -9.35 -7.50 11.25
N ARG A 174 -10.16 -7.49 10.19
CA ARG A 174 -11.02 -6.37 9.83
C ARG A 174 -12.04 -6.05 10.94
N PRO A 175 -12.76 -7.01 11.55
CA PRO A 175 -13.62 -6.72 12.70
C PRO A 175 -12.87 -6.09 13.89
N LEU A 176 -11.62 -6.51 14.15
CA LEU A 176 -10.81 -5.94 15.23
C LEU A 176 -10.40 -4.49 14.96
N LEU A 177 -10.06 -4.18 13.70
CA LEU A 177 -9.76 -2.83 13.25
C LEU A 177 -11.02 -1.94 13.21
N ILE A 178 -12.17 -2.47 12.79
CA ILE A 178 -13.44 -1.72 12.79
C ILE A 178 -13.77 -1.22 14.19
N GLY A 179 -13.63 -2.08 15.21
CA GLY A 179 -13.95 -1.71 16.59
C GLY A 179 -12.99 -0.71 17.24
N ARG A 180 -11.83 -0.43 16.64
CA ARG A 180 -10.73 0.31 17.32
C ARG A 180 -10.14 1.47 16.52
N CYS A 181 -10.17 1.40 15.20
CA CYS A 181 -9.39 2.25 14.31
C CYS A 181 -10.24 3.09 13.36
N THR A 182 -11.51 2.73 13.13
CA THR A 182 -12.36 3.40 12.13
C THR A 182 -12.77 4.83 12.46
N GLY A 183 -12.55 5.28 13.70
CA GLY A 183 -12.71 6.69 14.05
C GLY A 183 -11.74 7.62 13.29
N CYS A 184 -10.63 7.08 12.79
CA CYS A 184 -9.60 7.85 12.09
C CYS A 184 -9.10 7.22 10.78
N HIS A 185 -9.37 5.93 10.53
CA HIS A 185 -8.82 5.20 9.38
C HIS A 185 -9.93 4.50 8.58
N THR A 186 -9.71 4.33 7.28
CA THR A 186 -10.46 3.34 6.48
C THR A 186 -9.79 1.97 6.65
N VAL A 187 -10.58 0.90 6.72
CA VAL A 187 -10.10 -0.45 7.09
C VAL A 187 -10.34 -1.46 5.97
N GLU A 188 -9.95 -1.08 4.76
CA GLU A 188 -10.08 -1.90 3.56
C GLU A 188 -8.80 -2.71 3.32
N TYR A 189 -8.94 -3.99 2.97
CA TYR A 189 -7.82 -4.93 2.85
C TYR A 189 -6.67 -4.39 1.99
N MET A 190 -6.96 -3.92 0.77
CA MET A 190 -5.92 -3.44 -0.14
C MET A 190 -5.19 -2.20 0.38
N SER A 191 -5.90 -1.31 1.08
CA SER A 191 -5.27 -0.13 1.71
C SER A 191 -4.32 -0.57 2.82
N GLN A 192 -4.74 -1.53 3.65
CA GLN A 192 -3.92 -2.00 4.77
C GLN A 192 -2.73 -2.83 4.30
N TYR A 193 -2.93 -3.68 3.29
CA TYR A 193 -1.85 -4.45 2.67
C TYR A 193 -0.77 -3.53 2.11
N TYR A 194 -1.14 -2.51 1.33
CA TYR A 194 -0.14 -1.62 0.71
C TYR A 194 0.47 -0.59 1.64
N SER A 195 -0.24 -0.17 2.69
CA SER A 195 0.26 0.89 3.59
C SER A 195 0.90 0.36 4.87
N LEU A 196 0.44 -0.78 5.39
CA LEU A 196 0.83 -1.24 6.72
C LEU A 196 1.61 -2.56 6.75
N ALA A 197 1.81 -3.22 5.60
CA ALA A 197 2.71 -4.36 5.48
C ALA A 197 4.19 -3.95 5.28
N SER A 198 4.50 -2.65 5.40
CA SER A 198 5.86 -2.11 5.32
C SER A 198 6.57 -2.13 6.69
N PRO A 199 7.91 -2.24 6.75
CA PRO A 199 8.76 -2.73 5.66
C PRO A 199 8.39 -4.18 5.34
N THR A 200 8.55 -4.60 4.08
CA THR A 200 8.35 -5.99 3.65
C THR A 200 9.47 -6.92 4.16
N PRO A 201 9.32 -8.26 4.11
CA PRO A 201 10.32 -9.19 4.65
C PRO A 201 11.76 -8.97 4.13
N ASP A 202 11.93 -8.71 2.85
CA ASP A 202 13.22 -8.40 2.22
C ASP A 202 13.86 -7.10 2.72
N LYS A 203 13.05 -6.19 3.27
CA LYS A 203 13.47 -4.94 3.90
C LYS A 203 13.54 -5.02 5.44
N GLY A 204 13.54 -6.23 6.00
CA GLY A 204 13.63 -6.45 7.45
C GLY A 204 12.30 -6.42 8.19
N GLY A 205 11.18 -6.38 7.46
CA GLY A 205 9.85 -6.58 8.00
C GLY A 205 9.69 -7.90 8.71
N THR A 206 9.06 -7.89 9.88
CA THR A 206 8.67 -9.12 10.57
C THR A 206 7.24 -9.01 11.05
N LYS A 207 6.66 -10.14 11.48
CA LYS A 207 5.33 -10.14 12.10
C LYS A 207 5.24 -9.26 13.32
N THR A 208 6.35 -8.99 14.01
CA THR A 208 6.42 -8.12 15.19
C THR A 208 7.00 -6.73 14.90
N SER A 209 7.39 -6.45 13.66
CA SER A 209 8.05 -5.21 13.26
C SER A 209 7.64 -4.87 11.83
N ASN A 210 6.43 -4.32 11.72
CA ASN A 210 5.85 -3.71 10.54
C ASN A 210 4.94 -2.56 10.97
N ASP A 211 4.49 -1.74 10.04
CA ASP A 211 3.72 -0.53 10.31
C ASP A 211 2.38 -0.86 10.98
N LEU A 212 1.68 -1.92 10.60
CA LEU A 212 0.44 -2.30 11.29
C LEU A 212 0.69 -2.53 12.78
N ILE A 213 1.71 -3.31 13.10
CA ILE A 213 2.06 -3.67 14.48
C ILE A 213 2.64 -2.48 15.25
N ASN A 214 3.52 -1.69 14.62
CA ASN A 214 4.13 -0.52 15.23
C ASN A 214 3.04 0.51 15.56
N LYS A 215 2.18 0.85 14.60
CA LYS A 215 1.07 1.79 14.84
C LYS A 215 0.08 1.23 15.86
N ALA A 216 -0.32 -0.04 15.77
CA ALA A 216 -1.23 -0.65 16.74
C ALA A 216 -0.66 -0.75 18.16
N SER A 217 0.65 -0.91 18.31
CA SER A 217 1.32 -0.92 19.62
C SER A 217 1.58 0.49 20.18
N GLY A 218 1.16 1.54 19.46
CA GLY A 218 1.30 2.95 19.85
C GLY A 218 2.66 3.55 19.51
N ARG A 219 3.53 2.85 18.74
CA ARG A 219 4.81 3.40 18.29
C ARG A 219 4.59 4.34 17.12
N GLY A 220 4.88 5.63 17.32
CA GLY A 220 4.71 6.66 16.30
C GLY A 220 3.26 6.82 15.82
N HIS A 221 2.28 6.65 16.73
CA HIS A 221 0.86 6.78 16.43
C HIS A 221 0.10 7.50 17.55
N GLY A 222 -0.52 8.65 17.25
CA GLY A 222 -1.27 9.45 18.22
C GLY A 222 -2.56 8.79 18.74
N GLY A 223 -3.00 7.69 18.12
CA GLY A 223 -4.16 6.91 18.58
C GLY A 223 -3.88 6.04 19.81
N GLY A 224 -2.65 6.03 20.34
CA GLY A 224 -2.26 5.28 21.52
C GLY A 224 -2.11 3.77 21.29
N ASN A 225 -1.75 3.05 22.35
CA ASN A 225 -1.55 1.60 22.29
C ASN A 225 -2.90 0.84 22.23
N ARG A 226 -3.12 0.10 21.14
CA ARG A 226 -4.28 -0.78 20.92
C ARG A 226 -4.01 -2.23 21.29
N CYS A 227 -2.75 -2.58 21.56
CA CYS A 227 -2.31 -3.89 22.03
C CYS A 227 -2.18 -3.89 23.56
N GLY A 228 -3.33 -3.81 24.25
CA GLY A 228 -3.42 -3.60 25.69
C GLY A 228 -2.77 -4.68 26.56
N GLY A 229 -2.66 -5.91 26.05
CA GLY A 229 -1.91 -7.00 26.69
C GLY A 229 -0.47 -7.16 26.17
N GLY A 230 0.06 -6.15 25.47
CA GLY A 230 1.34 -6.22 24.77
C GLY A 230 1.23 -6.85 23.37
N ILE A 231 2.37 -6.94 22.69
CA ILE A 231 2.45 -7.36 21.28
C ILE A 231 1.96 -8.79 21.03
N ASN A 232 2.05 -9.67 22.05
CA ASN A 232 1.61 -11.07 21.96
C ASN A 232 0.15 -11.29 22.41
N SER A 233 -0.62 -10.22 22.53
CA SER A 233 -2.04 -10.25 22.91
C SER A 233 -2.91 -9.65 21.81
N SER A 234 -4.21 -9.98 21.84
CA SER A 234 -5.18 -9.41 20.89
C SER A 234 -5.25 -7.87 21.01
N PRO A 235 -5.32 -7.12 19.88
CA PRO A 235 -5.42 -7.61 18.50
C PRO A 235 -4.08 -7.86 17.78
N CYS A 236 -2.93 -7.55 18.41
CA CYS A 236 -1.62 -7.68 17.77
C CYS A 236 -1.29 -9.15 17.40
N LEU A 237 -1.76 -10.14 18.17
CA LEU A 237 -1.55 -11.55 17.84
C LEU A 237 -2.20 -11.94 16.50
N GLU A 238 -3.39 -11.42 16.21
CA GLU A 238 -4.10 -11.65 14.96
C GLU A 238 -3.42 -10.91 13.81
N PHE A 239 -2.89 -9.72 14.05
CA PHE A 239 -2.09 -9.00 13.06
C PHE A 239 -0.80 -9.75 12.71
N GLN A 240 -0.13 -10.34 13.71
CA GLN A 240 1.01 -11.23 13.49
C GLN A 240 0.64 -12.47 12.67
N THR A 241 -0.52 -13.07 12.95
CA THR A 241 -1.01 -14.25 12.21
C THR A 241 -1.33 -13.90 10.76
N TRP A 242 -1.95 -12.74 10.52
CA TRP A 242 -2.19 -12.23 9.18
C TRP A 242 -0.87 -12.02 8.41
N TRP A 243 0.14 -11.40 9.04
CA TRP A 243 1.47 -11.25 8.45
C TRP A 243 2.05 -12.61 8.02
N ASP A 244 2.01 -13.60 8.90
CA ASP A 244 2.54 -14.94 8.61
C ASP A 244 1.82 -15.57 7.40
N LEU A 245 0.50 -15.38 7.28
CA LEU A 245 -0.27 -15.86 6.13
C LEU A 245 0.04 -15.12 4.82
N GLU A 246 0.39 -13.84 4.89
CA GLU A 246 0.81 -13.07 3.72
C GLU A 246 2.22 -13.43 3.27
N PHE A 247 3.16 -13.69 4.17
CA PHE A 247 4.59 -13.70 3.84
C PHE A 247 5.38 -14.98 4.14
N LEU A 248 4.93 -15.88 5.04
CA LEU A 248 5.71 -17.09 5.39
C LEU A 248 5.44 -18.29 4.48
N ASN A 249 4.33 -18.30 3.73
CA ASN A 249 3.97 -19.40 2.84
C ASN A 249 4.41 -19.19 1.38
N GLN A 250 5.40 -18.31 1.15
CA GLN A 250 5.93 -17.98 -0.18
C GLN A 250 7.20 -18.76 -0.50
#